data_AF-U1N3C4-F1
#
_entry.id   AF-U1N3C4-F1
#
_cell.length_a   1.000
_cell.length_b   1.000
_cell.length_c   1.000
_cell.angle_alpha   90.00
_cell.angle_beta   90.00
_cell.angle_gamma   90.00
#
_symmetry.space_group_name_H-M   'P 1'
#
loop_
_entity.id
_entity.type
_entity.pdbx_description
1 polymer ?
#
loop_
_entity_poly.entity_id
_entity_poly.type
_entity_poly.pdbx_seq_one_letter_code
_entity_poly.pdbx_strand_id
1 'polypeptide(L)'
;MSEQLRQDMQCESLLECFHGLKRLDKQCFRVLTQSEEPLTVDEIAEIVNRERSTAYRSIQRLLQAGFIQKEQINYDQGGYYHVYSATNPDEIANGMQRLLNDWYAKMGQLIREFEEKYAETKNKGTQSGPRSEFDSDPNHGSESGSDPQTESEVTAEQ
;
A
#
# COMPACT_ATOMS: atom_id res chain seq x y z
N MET A 1 -1.81 -15.38 -12.71
CA MET A 1 -1.74 -14.62 -11.44
C MET A 1 -3.01 -14.73 -10.61
N SER A 2 -4.22 -14.79 -11.18
CA SER A 2 -5.47 -15.01 -10.42
C SER A 2 -5.74 -16.46 -10.01
N GLU A 3 -5.16 -17.45 -10.68
CA GLU A 3 -5.37 -18.87 -10.33
C GLU A 3 -4.61 -19.32 -9.08
N GLN A 4 -3.44 -18.75 -8.80
CA GLN A 4 -2.67 -19.09 -7.59
C GLN A 4 -3.35 -18.61 -6.30
N LEU A 5 -4.23 -17.61 -6.40
CA LEU A 5 -5.12 -17.16 -5.30
C LEU A 5 -6.31 -18.11 -5.07
N ARG A 6 -6.68 -18.93 -6.05
CA ARG A 6 -7.86 -19.81 -5.97
C ARG A 6 -7.56 -21.18 -5.37
N GLN A 7 -6.33 -21.64 -5.44
CA GLN A 7 -6.09 -23.08 -5.39
C GLN A 7 -5.61 -23.66 -4.06
N ASP A 8 -5.42 -22.87 -3.00
CA ASP A 8 -5.49 -23.35 -1.60
C ASP A 8 -5.20 -22.20 -0.62
N MET A 9 -6.22 -21.53 -0.09
CA MET A 9 -6.08 -20.65 1.07
C MET A 9 -5.94 -21.47 2.36
N GLN A 10 -4.95 -22.37 2.41
CA GLN A 10 -4.52 -23.01 3.65
C GLN A 10 -3.68 -21.96 4.41
N CYS A 11 -3.80 -21.88 5.74
CA CYS A 11 -3.06 -20.91 6.57
C CYS A 11 -1.54 -20.96 6.31
N GLU A 12 -1.01 -22.15 5.96
CA GLU A 12 0.40 -22.34 5.57
C GLU A 12 0.78 -21.75 4.19
N SER A 13 -0.18 -21.53 3.27
CA SER A 13 0.04 -20.90 1.96
C SER A 13 0.00 -19.38 2.00
N LEU A 14 -0.67 -18.78 2.99
CA LEU A 14 -0.65 -17.32 3.22
C LEU A 14 0.76 -16.82 3.60
N LEU A 15 1.47 -17.63 4.40
CA LEU A 15 2.88 -17.43 4.76
C LEU A 15 3.80 -17.32 3.53
N GLU A 16 3.54 -18.13 2.49
CA GLU A 16 4.29 -18.08 1.24
C GLU A 16 3.91 -16.88 0.38
N CYS A 17 2.61 -16.58 0.29
CA CYS A 17 2.08 -15.58 -0.64
C CYS A 17 2.37 -14.13 -0.22
N PHE A 18 2.34 -13.82 1.08
CA PHE A 18 2.54 -12.45 1.56
C PHE A 18 4.00 -12.12 1.93
N HIS A 19 4.76 -13.13 2.37
CA HIS A 19 6.08 -12.90 2.95
C HIS A 19 7.23 -13.56 2.18
N GLY A 20 6.94 -14.32 1.11
CA GLY A 20 7.97 -14.97 0.30
C GLY A 20 8.78 -16.00 1.09
N LEU A 21 8.17 -16.60 2.13
CA LEU A 21 8.84 -17.54 3.01
C LEU A 21 9.21 -18.82 2.28
N LYS A 22 10.46 -19.24 2.44
CA LYS A 22 11.00 -20.48 1.87
C LYS A 22 10.57 -21.67 2.71
N ARG A 23 10.72 -22.88 2.15
CA ARG A 23 10.49 -24.14 2.87
C ARG A 23 11.24 -24.20 4.21
N LEU A 24 12.47 -23.68 4.26
CA LEU A 24 13.25 -23.64 5.50
C LEU A 24 12.67 -22.67 6.53
N ASP A 25 12.17 -21.51 6.10
CA ASP A 25 11.55 -20.54 7.00
C ASP A 25 10.33 -21.17 7.68
N LYS A 26 9.50 -21.94 6.94
CA LYS A 26 8.38 -22.70 7.52
C LYS A 26 8.81 -23.78 8.51
N GLN A 27 9.95 -24.43 8.27
CA GLN A 27 10.51 -25.41 9.19
C GLN A 27 10.98 -24.74 10.49
N CYS A 28 11.73 -23.65 10.40
CA CYS A 28 12.13 -22.85 11.56
C CYS A 28 10.92 -22.38 12.37
N PHE A 29 9.87 -21.88 11.70
CA PHE A 29 8.65 -21.44 12.37
C PHE A 29 7.95 -22.59 13.09
N ARG A 30 7.86 -23.76 12.47
CA ARG A 30 7.27 -24.97 13.08
C ARG A 30 8.03 -25.44 14.32
N VAL A 31 9.36 -25.38 14.28
CA VAL A 31 10.19 -25.69 15.46
C VAL A 31 9.84 -24.74 16.61
N LEU A 32 9.71 -23.45 16.32
CA LEU A 32 9.37 -22.44 17.32
C LEU A 32 7.94 -22.53 17.85
N THR A 33 6.97 -23.01 17.05
CA THR A 33 5.59 -23.21 17.52
C THR A 33 5.40 -24.52 18.30
N GLN A 34 6.29 -25.50 18.10
CA GLN A 34 6.26 -26.78 18.80
C GLN A 34 7.13 -26.79 20.07
N SER A 35 8.02 -25.81 20.22
CA SER A 35 8.82 -25.63 21.42
C SER A 35 8.01 -24.94 22.51
N GLU A 36 8.06 -25.48 23.73
CA GLU A 36 7.47 -24.82 24.91
C GLU A 36 8.34 -23.66 25.40
N GLU A 37 9.65 -23.71 25.13
CA GLU A 37 10.63 -22.72 25.57
C GLU A 37 11.23 -21.93 24.38
N PRO A 38 11.62 -20.65 24.58
CA PRO A 38 12.33 -19.88 23.57
C PRO A 38 13.67 -20.52 23.18
N LEU A 39 13.99 -20.52 21.89
CA LEU A 39 15.18 -21.19 21.35
C LEU A 39 16.19 -20.20 20.79
N THR A 40 17.47 -20.51 20.91
CA THR A 40 18.56 -19.81 20.24
C THR A 40 18.64 -20.16 18.76
N VAL A 41 19.36 -19.34 17.98
CA VAL A 41 19.64 -19.61 16.56
C VAL A 41 20.35 -20.95 16.39
N ASP A 42 21.25 -21.28 17.32
CA ASP A 42 22.07 -22.48 17.28
C ASP A 42 21.20 -23.74 17.49
N GLU A 43 20.31 -23.73 18.49
CA GLU A 43 19.36 -24.82 18.72
C GLU A 43 18.41 -25.01 17.53
N ILE A 44 17.87 -23.91 16.98
CA ILE A 44 16.99 -23.99 15.80
C ILE A 44 17.75 -24.59 14.60
N ALA A 45 19.01 -24.19 14.40
CA ALA A 45 19.85 -24.68 13.31
C ALA A 45 20.11 -26.19 13.41
N GLU A 46 20.36 -26.68 14.62
CA GLU A 46 20.51 -28.11 14.91
C GLU A 46 19.22 -28.88 14.61
N ILE A 47 18.07 -28.40 15.08
CA ILE A 47 16.78 -29.08 14.89
C ILE A 47 16.40 -29.16 13.40
N VAL A 48 16.60 -28.08 12.63
CA VAL A 48 16.32 -28.09 11.18
C VAL A 48 17.44 -28.71 10.35
N ASN A 49 18.51 -29.21 10.99
CA ASN A 49 19.69 -29.80 10.38
C ASN A 49 20.28 -28.91 9.27
N ARG A 50 20.59 -27.65 9.63
CA ARG A 50 21.20 -26.68 8.73
C ARG A 50 22.33 -25.93 9.41
N GLU A 51 23.20 -25.36 8.59
CA GLU A 51 24.21 -24.43 9.08
C GLU A 51 23.55 -23.22 9.76
N ARG A 52 24.16 -22.79 10.87
CA ARG A 52 23.77 -21.61 11.65
C ARG A 52 23.48 -20.38 10.78
N SER A 53 24.34 -20.10 9.80
CA SER A 53 24.19 -18.93 8.91
C SER A 53 22.93 -19.01 8.05
N THR A 54 22.52 -20.22 7.66
CA THR A 54 21.33 -20.47 6.85
C THR A 54 20.07 -20.41 7.71
N ALA A 55 20.11 -20.98 8.91
CA ALA A 55 19.03 -20.85 9.90
C ALA A 55 18.84 -19.38 10.31
N TYR A 56 19.91 -18.65 10.59
CA TYR A 56 19.88 -17.24 10.96
C TYR A 56 19.18 -16.37 9.91
N ARG A 57 19.47 -16.56 8.61
CA ARG A 57 18.77 -15.84 7.54
C ARG A 57 17.28 -16.13 7.52
N SER A 58 16.89 -17.36 7.86
CA SER A 58 15.49 -17.79 7.88
C SER A 58 14.76 -17.18 9.07
N ILE A 59 15.37 -17.23 10.26
CA ILE A 59 14.93 -16.56 11.48
C ILE A 59 14.79 -15.05 11.26
N GLN A 60 15.75 -14.40 10.61
CA GLN A 60 15.70 -12.97 10.35
C GLN A 60 14.51 -12.58 9.45
N ARG A 61 14.19 -13.40 8.43
CA ARG A 61 12.99 -13.18 7.59
C ARG A 61 11.71 -13.34 8.39
N LEU A 62 11.62 -14.38 9.23
CA LEU A 62 10.47 -14.60 10.11
C LEU A 62 10.29 -13.44 11.10
N LEU A 63 11.39 -12.92 11.66
CA LEU A 63 11.37 -11.79 12.58
C LEU A 63 10.89 -10.50 11.87
N GLN A 64 11.40 -10.23 10.67
CA GLN A 64 10.97 -9.10 9.85
C GLN A 64 9.49 -9.20 9.44
N ALA A 65 9.01 -10.42 9.22
CA ALA A 65 7.62 -10.68 8.89
C ALA A 65 6.69 -10.68 10.11
N GLY A 66 7.22 -10.64 11.33
CA GLY A 66 6.45 -10.62 12.58
C GLY A 66 5.94 -11.99 13.05
N PHE A 67 6.35 -13.08 12.42
CA PHE A 67 5.94 -14.45 12.82
C PHE A 67 6.62 -14.94 14.09
N ILE A 68 7.79 -14.38 14.41
CA ILE A 68 8.54 -14.72 15.61
C ILE A 68 8.94 -13.45 16.33
N GLN A 69 9.21 -13.59 17.62
CA GLN A 69 9.73 -12.52 18.46
C GLN A 69 11.16 -12.86 18.89
N LYS A 70 11.88 -11.82 19.33
CA LYS A 70 13.27 -11.94 19.78
C LYS A 70 13.37 -11.35 21.18
N GLU A 71 13.90 -12.13 22.10
CA GLU A 71 14.17 -11.71 23.48
C GLU A 71 15.66 -11.79 23.78
N GLN A 72 16.11 -10.89 24.65
CA GLN A 72 17.49 -10.91 25.15
C GLN A 72 17.46 -11.42 26.59
N ILE A 73 18.16 -12.53 26.81
CA ILE A 73 18.32 -13.11 28.15
C ILE A 73 19.74 -12.78 28.63
N ASN A 74 19.83 -12.18 29.82
CA ASN A 74 21.10 -11.82 30.44
C ASN A 74 21.53 -12.94 31.39
N TYR A 75 22.82 -13.26 31.39
CA TYR A 75 23.39 -14.20 32.36
C TYR A 75 23.67 -13.50 33.69
N ASP A 76 23.54 -14.23 34.80
CA ASP A 76 23.85 -13.75 36.15
C ASP A 76 25.32 -13.33 36.31
N GLN A 77 26.22 -13.93 35.53
CA GLN A 77 27.66 -13.66 35.55
C GLN A 77 28.12 -12.64 34.49
N GLY A 78 27.16 -11.97 33.83
CA GLY A 78 27.42 -11.03 32.74
C GLY A 78 27.41 -11.68 31.36
N GLY A 79 27.03 -10.90 30.35
CA GLY A 79 26.78 -11.37 28.99
C GLY A 79 25.29 -11.55 28.70
N TYR A 80 24.96 -11.68 27.42
CA TYR A 80 23.58 -11.88 26.96
C TYR A 80 23.55 -12.83 25.76
N TYR A 81 22.43 -13.51 25.60
CA TYR A 81 22.11 -14.28 24.41
C TYR A 81 20.72 -13.93 23.91
N HIS A 82 20.47 -14.25 22.65
CA HIS A 82 19.18 -14.00 22.02
C HIS A 82 18.43 -15.31 21.85
N VAL A 83 17.19 -15.31 22.31
CA VAL A 83 16.24 -16.40 22.10
C VAL A 83 15.08 -15.91 21.25
N TYR A 84 14.41 -16.86 20.63
CA TYR A 84 13.34 -16.63 19.68
C TYR A 84 12.17 -17.52 20.05
N SER A 85 10.97 -16.99 19.93
CA SER A 85 9.71 -17.69 20.18
C SER A 85 8.70 -17.35 19.08
N ALA A 86 7.71 -18.22 18.87
CA ALA A 86 6.63 -17.92 17.93
C ALA A 86 5.75 -16.79 18.48
N THR A 87 5.42 -15.82 17.62
CA THR A 87 4.43 -14.78 17.95
C THR A 87 3.05 -15.43 18.15
N ASN A 88 2.24 -14.89 19.05
CA ASN A 88 0.86 -15.34 19.26
C ASN A 88 0.07 -15.27 17.92
N PRO A 89 -0.67 -16.32 17.54
CA PRO A 89 -1.51 -16.32 16.33
C PRO A 89 -2.41 -15.10 16.17
N ASP A 90 -2.98 -14.58 17.26
CA ASP A 90 -3.85 -13.39 17.23
C ASP A 90 -3.05 -12.14 16.83
N GLU A 91 -1.82 -12.01 17.33
CA GLU A 91 -0.93 -10.91 16.97
C GLU A 91 -0.49 -11.00 15.51
N ILE A 92 -0.18 -12.22 15.04
CA ILE A 92 0.16 -12.48 13.63
C ILE A 92 -1.03 -12.08 12.73
N ALA A 93 -2.25 -12.52 13.07
CA ALA A 93 -3.46 -12.19 12.33
C ALA A 93 -3.72 -10.67 12.29
N ASN A 94 -3.58 -10.00 13.43
CA ASN A 94 -3.70 -8.54 13.51
C ASN A 94 -2.63 -7.83 12.67
N GLY A 95 -1.41 -8.35 12.65
CA GLY A 95 -0.32 -7.85 11.80
C GLY A 95 -0.64 -7.96 10.31
N MET A 96 -1.15 -9.12 9.88
CA MET A 96 -1.59 -9.34 8.49
C MET A 96 -2.72 -8.38 8.08
N GLN A 97 -3.69 -8.14 8.98
CA GLN A 97 -4.78 -7.21 8.71
C GLN A 97 -4.29 -5.76 8.56
N ARG A 98 -3.32 -5.33 9.38
CA ARG A 98 -2.72 -3.99 9.26
C ARG A 98 -1.97 -3.84 7.94
N LEU A 99 -1.16 -4.84 7.58
CA LEU A 99 -0.42 -4.84 6.31
C LEU A 99 -1.37 -4.70 5.11
N LEU A 100 -2.49 -5.43 5.11
CA LEU A 100 -3.51 -5.35 4.06
C LEU A 100 -4.11 -3.94 3.96
N ASN A 101 -4.46 -3.34 5.11
CA ASN A 101 -5.02 -1.99 5.17
C ASN A 101 -4.02 -0.95 4.64
N ASP A 102 -2.75 -1.05 4.98
CA ASP A 102 -1.69 -0.14 4.52
C ASP A 102 -1.52 -0.22 2.99
N TRP A 103 -1.55 -1.42 2.42
CA TRP A 103 -1.53 -1.61 0.98
C TRP A 103 -2.76 -1.03 0.30
N TYR A 104 -3.94 -1.21 0.88
CA TYR A 104 -5.17 -0.63 0.35
C TYR A 104 -5.09 0.90 0.32
N ALA A 105 -4.60 1.52 1.39
CA ALA A 105 -4.39 2.97 1.45
C ALA A 105 -3.38 3.44 0.38
N LYS A 106 -2.25 2.73 0.23
CA LYS A 106 -1.22 3.05 -0.77
C LYS A 106 -1.73 2.92 -2.21
N MET A 107 -2.49 1.87 -2.51
CA MET A 107 -3.11 1.70 -3.83
C MET A 107 -4.13 2.79 -4.12
N GLY A 108 -4.96 3.14 -3.12
CA GLY A 108 -5.91 4.23 -3.25
C GLY A 108 -5.22 5.58 -3.55
N GLN A 109 -4.04 5.82 -2.96
CA GLN A 109 -3.24 6.99 -3.29
C GLN A 109 -2.71 6.95 -4.73
N LEU A 110 -2.13 5.84 -5.17
CA LEU A 110 -1.62 5.70 -6.54
C LEU A 110 -2.72 5.84 -7.60
N ILE A 111 -3.93 5.35 -7.32
CA ILE A 111 -5.09 5.52 -8.20
C ILE A 111 -5.49 6.99 -8.29
N ARG A 112 -5.54 7.72 -7.17
CA ARG A 112 -5.80 9.16 -7.18
C ARG A 112 -4.74 9.95 -7.95
N GLU A 113 -3.46 9.65 -7.71
CA GLU A 113 -2.34 10.26 -8.45
C GLU A 113 -2.44 9.99 -9.95
N PHE A 114 -2.89 8.79 -10.33
CA PHE A 114 -3.17 8.45 -11.72
C PHE A 114 -4.33 9.26 -12.29
N GLU A 115 -5.46 9.34 -11.58
CA GLU A 115 -6.62 10.14 -12.00
C GLU A 115 -6.25 11.60 -12.22
N GLU A 116 -5.55 12.22 -11.27
CA GLU A 116 -5.08 13.61 -11.35
C GLU A 116 -4.17 13.82 -12.57
N LYS A 117 -3.16 12.97 -12.74
CA LYS A 117 -2.19 13.05 -13.85
C LYS A 117 -2.87 13.02 -15.23
N TYR A 118 -3.92 12.22 -15.38
CA TYR A 118 -4.59 12.04 -16.67
C TYR A 118 -5.86 12.88 -16.83
N ALA A 119 -6.41 13.45 -15.75
CA ALA A 119 -7.50 14.44 -15.83
C ALA A 119 -7.05 15.76 -16.48
N GLU A 120 -5.81 16.21 -16.21
CA GLU A 120 -5.23 17.43 -16.81
C GLU A 120 -5.07 17.35 -18.33
N THR A 121 -4.96 16.15 -18.89
CA THR A 121 -4.78 15.93 -20.33
C THR A 121 -6.06 16.26 -21.11
N LYS A 122 -7.24 16.20 -20.49
CA LYS A 122 -8.52 16.58 -21.12
C LYS A 122 -8.75 18.10 -21.19
N ASN A 123 -8.03 18.90 -20.40
CA ASN A 123 -8.29 20.34 -20.30
C ASN A 123 -7.38 21.23 -21.16
N LYS A 124 -6.34 20.66 -21.81
CA LYS A 124 -5.42 21.39 -22.71
C LYS A 124 -5.81 21.35 -24.20
N GLY A 125 -7.03 20.93 -24.53
CA GLY A 125 -7.49 20.72 -25.92
C GLY A 125 -8.46 21.76 -26.51
N THR A 126 -8.84 22.83 -25.79
CA THR A 126 -9.97 23.68 -26.22
C THR A 126 -9.69 25.19 -26.30
N GLN A 127 -8.45 25.67 -26.26
CA GLN A 127 -8.18 27.09 -26.56
C GLN A 127 -7.01 27.28 -27.51
N SER A 128 -7.31 27.28 -28.82
CA SER A 128 -6.66 28.12 -29.84
C SER A 128 -7.26 27.83 -31.23
N GLY A 129 -8.43 28.39 -31.52
CA GLY A 129 -8.87 28.59 -32.91
C GLY A 129 -8.46 29.99 -33.36
N PRO A 130 -7.82 30.17 -34.53
CA PRO A 130 -7.45 31.49 -35.01
C PRO A 130 -8.70 32.23 -35.49
N ARG A 131 -8.92 33.43 -34.96
CA ARG A 131 -9.96 34.35 -35.42
C ARG A 131 -9.43 35.05 -36.69
N SER A 132 -9.81 34.55 -37.87
CA SER A 132 -9.62 35.30 -39.12
C SER A 132 -10.88 36.12 -39.40
N GLU A 133 -10.88 37.39 -39.03
CA GLU A 133 -11.80 38.37 -39.59
C GLU A 133 -11.12 38.98 -40.81
N PHE A 134 -11.67 38.65 -41.98
CA PHE A 134 -11.28 39.17 -43.29
C PHE A 134 -11.82 40.60 -43.43
N ASP A 135 -10.94 41.52 -43.84
CA ASP A 135 -11.28 42.87 -44.28
C ASP A 135 -12.31 42.86 -45.41
N SER A 136 -13.33 43.69 -45.31
CA SER A 136 -14.14 44.19 -46.43
C SER A 136 -14.95 45.43 -45.99
N ASP A 137 -14.34 46.61 -46.06
CA ASP A 137 -15.06 47.88 -46.34
C ASP A 137 -15.35 47.93 -47.87
N PRO A 138 -16.32 48.70 -48.44
CA PRO A 138 -16.82 49.97 -47.91
C PRO A 138 -18.30 50.37 -48.17
N ASN A 139 -18.72 51.43 -47.45
CA ASN A 139 -19.52 52.58 -47.92
C ASN A 139 -21.05 52.68 -47.68
N HIS A 140 -21.39 53.85 -47.11
CA HIS A 140 -22.54 54.74 -47.34
C HIS A 140 -23.90 54.51 -46.65
N GLY A 141 -24.32 55.53 -45.89
CA GLY A 141 -25.74 55.82 -45.65
C GLY A 141 -26.05 56.42 -44.28
N SER A 142 -26.27 57.73 -44.25
CA SER A 142 -26.61 58.59 -43.11
C SER A 142 -28.02 58.37 -42.53
N GLU A 143 -28.34 59.17 -41.49
CA GLU A 143 -29.65 59.46 -40.85
C GLU A 143 -29.99 58.59 -39.62
N SER A 144 -29.74 59.07 -38.38
CA SER A 144 -30.48 60.07 -37.58
C SER A 144 -31.79 59.55 -36.98
N GLY A 145 -31.90 59.65 -35.64
CA GLY A 145 -33.18 59.87 -34.98
C GLY A 145 -33.57 58.87 -33.89
N SER A 146 -33.42 59.35 -32.65
CA SER A 146 -34.43 59.28 -31.59
C SER A 146 -34.44 58.06 -30.64
N ASP A 147 -33.98 58.33 -29.42
CA ASP A 147 -34.55 57.78 -28.17
C ASP A 147 -36.07 58.01 -28.11
N PRO A 148 -36.82 57.17 -27.38
CA PRO A 148 -37.20 57.61 -26.04
C PRO A 148 -37.17 56.54 -24.95
N GLN A 149 -37.04 57.05 -23.73
CA GLN A 149 -37.13 56.42 -22.42
C GLN A 149 -38.47 55.71 -22.15
N THR A 150 -38.44 54.69 -21.28
CA THR A 150 -39.41 54.45 -20.18
C THR A 150 -38.75 53.43 -19.23
N GLU A 151 -38.36 53.73 -17.97
CA GLU A 151 -39.18 53.95 -16.76
C GLU A 151 -40.32 52.89 -16.65
N SER A 152 -40.53 52.09 -15.62
CA SER A 152 -40.20 52.06 -14.18
C SER A 152 -40.40 50.60 -13.69
N GLU A 153 -39.72 50.11 -12.63
CA GLU A 153 -40.25 49.82 -11.27
C GLU A 153 -41.36 48.71 -11.27
N VAL A 154 -41.43 47.69 -10.40
CA VAL A 154 -41.86 47.71 -8.99
C VAL A 154 -41.74 46.28 -8.38
N THR A 155 -41.34 46.18 -7.09
CA THR A 155 -41.64 45.18 -5.99
C THR A 155 -41.44 43.67 -6.19
N ALA A 156 -40.72 42.94 -5.32
CA ALA A 156 -40.91 42.62 -3.88
C ALA A 156 -41.90 41.47 -3.58
N GLU A 157 -41.42 40.53 -2.75
CA GLU A 157 -42.09 39.48 -1.95
C GLU A 157 -42.78 38.30 -2.67
N GLN A 158 -42.19 37.09 -2.50
CA GLN A 158 -42.68 36.04 -1.59
C GLN A 158 -41.59 34.98 -1.34
#